data_AF-A0A1H6DXJ9-F1
#
_entry.id   AF-A0A1H6DXJ9-F1
#
_cell.length_a   1.000
_cell.length_b   1.000
_cell.length_c   1.000
_cell.angle_alpha   90.00
_cell.angle_beta   90.00
_cell.angle_gamma   90.00
#
_symmetry.space_group_name_H-M   'P 1'
#
loop_
_entity.id
_entity.type
_entity.pdbx_description
1 polymer ?
#
loop_
_entity_poly.entity_id
_entity_poly.type
_entity_poly.pdbx_seq_one_letter_code
_entity_poly.pdbx_strand_id
1 'polypeptide(L)'
;MAGIHIITDQRPGEPDIFTPIKHEPLRLKVCGKLFIECPAPEGGWNHESLQEAANQLCGGFDEASISDAYLGKTWVGSSEV
;
A
#
# COMPACT_ATOMS: atom_id res chain seq x y z
N MET A 1 -11.02 4.23 13.26
CA MET A 1 -10.96 3.50 11.99
C MET A 1 -9.49 3.29 11.68
N ALA A 2 -9.03 2.04 11.54
CA ALA A 2 -7.67 1.74 11.12
C ALA A 2 -7.43 2.31 9.72
N GLY A 3 -6.42 3.15 9.56
CA GLY A 3 -6.01 3.72 8.27
C GLY A 3 -4.56 3.35 7.97
N ILE A 4 -4.29 2.98 6.72
CA ILE A 4 -2.91 2.78 6.24
C ILE A 4 -2.42 4.11 5.67
N HIS A 5 -1.22 4.54 6.03
CA HIS A 5 -0.59 5.69 5.39
C HIS A 5 0.36 5.22 4.30
N ILE A 6 0.02 5.52 3.05
CA ILE A 6 0.86 5.21 1.88
C ILE A 6 1.96 6.26 1.78
N ILE A 7 3.20 5.80 1.74
CA ILE A 7 4.42 6.60 1.63
C ILE A 7 5.04 6.29 0.27
N THR A 8 4.53 6.96 -0.76
CA THR A 8 5.08 6.92 -2.12
C THR A 8 5.54 8.29 -2.61
N ASP A 9 5.69 9.24 -1.68
CA ASP A 9 6.18 10.58 -1.98
C ASP A 9 7.63 10.49 -2.46
N GLN A 10 7.91 11.06 -3.63
CA GLN A 10 9.25 11.17 -4.17
C GLN A 10 9.71 12.62 -4.01
N ARG A 11 10.75 12.84 -3.19
CA ARG A 11 11.35 14.17 -3.09
C ARG A 11 12.26 14.45 -4.28
N PRO A 12 12.43 15.72 -4.67
CA PRO A 12 13.37 16.08 -5.73
C PRO A 12 14.79 15.60 -5.39
N GLY A 13 15.32 14.71 -6.24
CA GLY A 13 16.62 14.07 -6.07
C GLY A 13 16.57 12.59 -5.65
N GLU A 14 15.40 12.06 -5.29
CA GLU A 14 15.23 10.65 -4.99
C GLU A 14 14.99 9.82 -6.26
N PRO A 15 15.53 8.60 -6.35
CA PRO A 15 15.24 7.68 -7.44
C PRO A 15 13.74 7.38 -7.47
N ASP A 16 13.16 7.37 -8.67
CA ASP A 16 11.76 7.02 -8.86
C ASP A 16 11.56 5.52 -8.61
N ILE A 17 11.16 5.19 -7.38
CA ILE A 17 10.90 3.82 -6.96
C ILE A 17 9.46 3.38 -7.28
N PHE A 18 8.56 4.31 -7.61
CA PHE A 18 7.13 4.06 -7.72
C PHE A 18 6.68 3.76 -9.16
N THR A 19 7.12 4.55 -10.13
CA THR A 19 6.85 4.36 -11.56
C THR A 19 7.16 2.95 -12.08
N PRO A 20 8.28 2.29 -11.72
CA PRO A 20 8.54 0.93 -12.18
C PRO A 20 7.63 -0.12 -11.52
N ILE A 21 7.12 0.14 -10.32
CA ILE A 21 6.30 -0.82 -9.57
C ILE A 21 4.81 -0.54 -9.66
N LYS A 22 4.35 0.59 -10.23
CA LYS A 22 2.92 0.98 -10.23
C LYS A 22 1.95 -0.07 -10.81
N HIS A 23 2.42 -1.01 -11.62
CA HIS A 23 1.60 -2.10 -12.17
C HIS A 23 1.68 -3.40 -11.34
N GLU A 24 2.45 -3.40 -10.27
CA GLU A 24 2.55 -4.53 -9.34
C GLU A 24 1.31 -4.59 -8.43
N PRO A 25 0.93 -5.80 -7.96
CA PRO A 25 -0.20 -5.96 -7.06
C PRO A 25 0.07 -5.30 -5.70
N LEU A 26 -0.96 -4.63 -5.16
CA LEU A 26 -0.98 -4.17 -3.78
C LEU A 26 -1.18 -5.38 -2.86
N ARG A 27 -0.31 -5.52 -1.86
CA ARG A 27 -0.29 -6.60 -0.88
C ARG A 27 -0.34 -6.01 0.51
N LEU A 28 -1.39 -6.32 1.27
CA LEU A 28 -1.44 -5.96 2.68
C LEU A 28 -1.03 -7.17 3.51
N LYS A 29 -0.07 -6.94 4.41
CA LYS A 29 0.42 -7.94 5.35
C LYS A 29 0.06 -7.54 6.76
N VAL A 30 -0.46 -8.46 7.55
CA VAL A 30 -0.73 -8.27 8.98
C VAL A 30 0.21 -9.17 9.76
N CYS A 31 0.96 -8.60 10.71
CA CYS A 31 1.98 -9.33 11.46
C CYS A 31 2.95 -10.13 10.55
N GLY A 32 3.33 -9.56 9.40
CA GLY A 32 4.22 -10.19 8.42
C GLY A 32 3.60 -11.25 7.51
N LYS A 33 2.31 -11.60 7.69
CA LYS A 33 1.61 -12.58 6.86
C LYS A 33 0.75 -11.88 5.80
N LEU A 34 0.83 -12.32 4.54
CA LEU A 34 -0.04 -11.82 3.48
C LEU A 34 -1.50 -12.09 3.84
N PHE A 35 -2.28 -11.01 3.90
CA PHE A 35 -3.69 -11.06 4.23
C PHE A 35 -4.55 -10.89 2.97
N ILE A 36 -4.27 -9.86 2.19
CA ILE A 36 -4.99 -9.58 0.95
C ILE A 36 -4.04 -9.09 -0.14
N GLU A 37 -4.34 -9.46 -1.38
CA GLU A 37 -3.65 -9.02 -2.58
C GLU A 37 -4.68 -8.46 -3.57
N CYS A 38 -4.41 -7.29 -4.11
CA CYS A 38 -5.24 -6.60 -5.10
C CYS A 38 -4.41 -6.33 -6.36
N PRO A 39 -4.84 -6.79 -7.54
CA PRO A 39 -4.12 -6.52 -8.78
C PRO A 39 -4.12 -5.02 -9.10
N ALA A 40 -3.06 -4.55 -9.75
CA ALA A 40 -3.02 -3.17 -10.22
C ALA A 40 -4.10 -2.92 -11.28
N PRO A 41 -4.68 -1.71 -11.31
CA PRO A 41 -5.56 -1.31 -12.40
C PRO A 41 -4.78 -1.21 -13.72
N GLU A 42 -5.49 -1.19 -14.85
CA GLU A 42 -4.88 -1.17 -16.20
C GLU A 42 -3.92 0.02 -16.40
N GLY A 43 -4.22 1.17 -15.78
CA GLY A 43 -3.36 2.36 -15.78
C GLY A 43 -2.22 2.38 -14.74
N GLY A 44 -2.16 1.37 -13.86
CA GLY A 44 -1.29 1.33 -12.70
C GLY A 44 -1.79 2.19 -11.54
N TRP A 45 -1.20 1.97 -10.36
CA TRP A 45 -1.50 2.74 -9.17
C TRP A 45 -1.00 4.18 -9.30
N ASN A 46 -1.79 5.12 -8.81
CA ASN A 46 -1.31 6.43 -8.40
C ASN A 46 -1.44 6.55 -6.87
N HIS A 47 -0.80 7.55 -6.26
CA HIS A 47 -0.78 7.71 -4.80
C HIS A 47 -2.19 7.71 -4.20
N GLU A 48 -3.12 8.45 -4.79
CA GLU A 48 -4.50 8.58 -4.32
C GLU A 48 -5.28 7.25 -4.43
N SER A 49 -5.25 6.61 -5.60
CA SER A 49 -5.90 5.32 -5.86
C SER A 49 -5.37 4.23 -4.92
N LEU A 50 -4.06 4.25 -4.67
CA LEU A 50 -3.40 3.28 -3.80
C LEU A 50 -3.80 3.50 -2.35
N GLN A 51 -3.85 4.76 -1.92
CA GLN A 51 -4.29 5.17 -0.60
C GLN A 51 -5.75 4.81 -0.34
N GLU A 52 -6.64 5.05 -1.31
CA GLU A 52 -8.04 4.66 -1.24
C GLU A 52 -8.20 3.14 -1.21
N ALA A 53 -7.51 2.41 -2.11
CA ALA A 53 -7.57 0.95 -2.14
C ALA A 53 -7.04 0.35 -0.82
N ALA A 54 -5.92 0.84 -0.31
CA ALA A 54 -5.37 0.40 0.97
C ALA A 54 -6.36 0.64 2.12
N ASN A 55 -7.00 1.81 2.18
CA ASN A 55 -8.00 2.11 3.21
C ASN A 55 -9.28 1.26 3.08
N GLN A 56 -9.77 1.03 1.85
CA GLN A 56 -10.94 0.17 1.63
C GLN A 56 -10.66 -1.27 2.02
N LEU A 57 -9.49 -1.80 1.67
CA LEU A 57 -9.05 -3.13 2.06
C LEU A 57 -8.77 -3.20 3.57
N CYS A 58 -8.33 -2.08 4.16
CA CYS A 58 -8.05 -1.95 5.59
C CYS A 58 -9.30 -1.81 6.46
N GLY A 59 -10.43 -1.38 5.88
CA GLY A 59 -11.71 -1.25 6.59
C GLY A 59 -12.24 -2.55 7.20
N GLY A 60 -11.65 -3.70 6.86
CA GLY A 60 -11.92 -5.00 7.48
C GLY A 60 -10.95 -5.41 8.59
N PHE A 61 -9.93 -4.62 8.91
CA PHE A 61 -8.99 -4.91 9.99
C PHE A 61 -9.49 -4.39 11.33
N ASP A 62 -9.17 -5.12 12.40
CA ASP A 62 -9.31 -4.67 13.77
C ASP A 62 -8.32 -3.52 14.03
N GLU A 63 -8.72 -2.47 14.75
CA GLU A 63 -7.89 -1.26 14.97
C GLU A 63 -6.55 -1.55 15.65
N ALA A 64 -6.41 -2.72 16.29
CA ALA A 64 -5.18 -3.19 16.91
C ALA A 64 -4.21 -3.93 15.96
N SER A 65 -4.60 -4.16 14.69
CA SER A 65 -3.79 -4.93 13.74
C SER A 65 -2.91 -4.02 12.89
N ILE A 66 -1.60 -4.06 13.15
CA ILE A 66 -0.61 -3.36 12.31
C ILE A 66 -0.57 -4.04 10.93
N SER A 67 -0.93 -3.27 9.91
CA SER A 67 -0.96 -3.71 8.52
C SER A 67 0.09 -2.97 7.70
N ASP A 68 1.00 -3.71 7.09
CA ASP A 68 2.00 -3.19 6.16
C ASP A 68 1.51 -3.30 4.72
N ALA A 69 1.57 -2.20 3.98
CA ALA A 69 1.28 -2.14 2.55
C ALA A 69 2.56 -2.34 1.74
N TYR A 70 2.49 -3.28 0.80
CA TYR A 70 3.53 -3.58 -0.17
C TYR A 70 2.97 -3.48 -1.58
N LEU A 71 3.80 -3.08 -2.52
CA LEU A 71 3.49 -3.04 -3.94
C LEU A 71 4.49 -3.96 -4.65
N GLY A 72 4.00 -5.15 -5.02
CA GLY A 72 4.85 -6.27 -5.43
C GLY A 72 5.76 -6.74 -4.29
N LYS A 73 7.04 -6.32 -4.34
CA LYS A 73 8.06 -6.64 -3.31
C LYS A 73 8.52 -5.42 -2.52
N THR A 74 8.09 -4.22 -2.91
CA THR A 74 8.51 -2.95 -2.30
C THR A 74 7.53 -2.57 -1.21
N TRP A 75 8.02 -2.19 -0.04
CA TRP A 75 7.17 -1.63 1.01
C TRP A 75 6.78 -0.20 0.65
N VAL A 76 5.50 0.14 0.77
CA VAL A 76 4.94 1.43 0.34
C VAL A 76 4.10 2.11 1.43
N GLY A 77 3.99 1.55 2.62
CA GLY A 77 3.22 2.17 3.70
C GLY A 77 2.89 1.20 4.83
N SER A 78 2.36 1.72 5.92
CA SER A 78 1.89 0.93 7.06
C SER A 78 0.76 1.66 7.78
N SER A 79 -0.03 0.94 8.58
CA SER A 79 -1.01 1.55 9.47
C SER A 79 -0.33 2.13 10.70
N GLU A 80 -0.66 3.37 11.06
CA GLU A 80 -0.29 3.93 12.35
C GLU A 80 -1.21 3.37 13.44
N VAL A 81 -0.62 3.03 14.59
CA VAL A 81 -1.30 2.54 15.81
C VAL A 81 -1.90 3.67 16.62
#